data_AF-A0A7J5B349-F1
#
_entry.id   AF-A0A7J5B349-F1
#
_cell.length_a   1.000
_cell.length_b   1.000
_cell.length_c   1.000
_cell.angle_alpha   90.00
_cell.angle_beta   90.00
_cell.angle_gamma   90.00
#
_symmetry.space_group_name_H-M   'P 1'
#
loop_
_entity.id
_entity.type
_entity.pdbx_description
1 polymer ?
#
loop_
_entity_poly.entity_id
_entity_poly.type
_entity_poly.pdbx_seq_one_letter_code
_entity_poly.pdbx_strand_id
1 'polypeptide(L)'
;MVEAMVEAWSPLQVDLSIPDLFKIARRGGWKIPPANRLWLAAEVGAADEAAEGVAVSRLGDGTLFSAPDDWDAQRVVDAMAETRERNGLDVLPH
;
A
#
# COMPACT_ATOMS: atom_id res chain seq x y z
N MET A 1 1.68 -6.26 -13.55
CA MET A 1 3.04 -6.09 -12.98
C MET A 1 3.09 -6.60 -11.54
N VAL A 2 2.30 -6.06 -10.60
CA VAL A 2 2.26 -6.58 -9.21
C VAL A 2 2.04 -8.09 -9.16
N GLU A 3 1.07 -8.61 -9.91
CA GLU A 3 0.79 -10.04 -10.01
C GLU A 3 2.03 -10.89 -10.34
N ALA A 4 2.72 -10.56 -11.43
CA ALA A 4 3.94 -11.28 -11.82
C ALA A 4 5.04 -11.24 -10.74
N MET A 5 5.15 -10.14 -9.96
CA MET A 5 6.10 -10.04 -8.85
C MET A 5 5.71 -10.95 -7.68
N VAL A 6 4.42 -11.01 -7.37
CA VAL A 6 3.87 -11.88 -6.32
C VAL A 6 4.12 -13.35 -6.68
N GLU A 7 3.78 -13.74 -7.91
CA GLU A 7 3.96 -15.11 -8.40
C GLU A 7 5.44 -15.53 -8.45
N ALA A 8 6.33 -14.65 -8.90
CA ALA A 8 7.74 -15.00 -9.10
C ALA A 8 8.54 -15.11 -7.79
N TRP A 9 8.16 -14.33 -6.76
CA TRP A 9 9.02 -14.14 -5.59
C TRP A 9 8.36 -14.43 -4.24
N SER A 10 7.03 -14.57 -4.18
CA SER A 10 6.29 -14.72 -2.92
C SER A 10 6.74 -13.71 -1.84
N PRO A 11 6.71 -12.39 -2.14
CA PRO A 11 7.18 -11.38 -1.22
C PRO A 11 6.22 -11.19 -0.04
N LEU A 12 6.65 -10.46 0.99
CA LEU A 12 5.76 -9.97 2.06
C LEU A 12 5.02 -8.69 1.67
N GLN A 13 5.64 -7.88 0.81
CA GLN A 13 5.12 -6.60 0.35
C GLN A 13 5.59 -6.32 -1.08
N VAL A 14 4.75 -5.66 -1.87
CA VAL A 14 5.14 -4.98 -3.11
C VAL A 14 4.64 -3.54 -3.08
N ASP A 15 5.53 -2.59 -3.28
CA ASP A 15 5.20 -1.18 -3.49
C ASP A 15 5.56 -0.71 -4.90
N LEU A 16 4.62 -0.04 -5.56
CA LEU A 16 4.86 0.71 -6.80
C LEU A 16 4.54 2.18 -6.53
N SER A 17 5.57 3.01 -6.63
CA SER A 17 5.52 4.41 -6.22
C SER A 17 6.13 5.31 -7.27
N ILE A 18 5.50 6.45 -7.53
CA ILE A 18 6.12 7.52 -8.31
C ILE A 18 7.12 8.31 -7.44
N PRO A 19 8.18 8.90 -8.03
CA PRO A 19 9.22 9.60 -7.28
C PRO A 19 8.72 10.71 -6.34
N ASP A 20 7.61 11.37 -6.69
CA ASP A 20 7.04 12.46 -5.90
C ASP A 20 6.46 12.00 -4.55
N LEU A 21 6.03 10.74 -4.43
CA LEU A 21 5.56 10.20 -3.14
C LEU A 21 6.67 10.20 -2.09
N PHE A 22 7.91 9.88 -2.47
CA PHE A 22 9.04 9.82 -1.53
C PHE A 22 9.43 11.19 -0.97
N LYS A 23 9.18 12.27 -1.72
CA LYS A 23 9.42 13.65 -1.24
C LYS A 23 8.47 14.00 -0.09
N ILE A 24 7.25 13.50 -0.14
CA ILE A 24 6.21 13.72 0.87
C ILE A 24 6.41 12.73 2.04
N ALA A 25 6.64 11.45 1.74
CA ALA A 25 6.80 10.37 2.70
C ALA A 25 7.93 10.58 3.70
N ARG A 26 9.03 11.23 3.29
CA ARG A 26 10.14 11.60 4.19
C ARG A 26 9.69 12.41 5.42
N ARG A 27 8.52 13.06 5.37
CA ARG A 27 7.96 13.81 6.50
C ARG A 27 7.23 12.93 7.53
N GLY A 28 6.82 11.71 7.16
CA GLY A 28 5.90 10.89 7.96
C GLY A 28 6.52 9.75 8.78
N GLY A 29 7.71 9.25 8.42
CA GLY A 29 8.42 8.23 9.22
C GLY A 29 7.78 6.84 9.25
N TRP A 30 6.91 6.50 8.30
CA TRP A 30 6.16 5.24 8.28
C TRP A 30 7.01 4.02 7.93
N LYS A 31 6.70 2.85 8.52
CA LYS A 31 7.33 1.56 8.17
C LYS A 31 6.92 1.07 6.79
N ILE A 32 5.66 1.29 6.41
CA ILE A 32 5.15 1.00 5.07
C ILE A 32 5.07 2.34 4.30
N PRO A 33 5.84 2.51 3.22
CA PRO A 33 5.84 3.76 2.47
C PRO A 33 4.49 3.98 1.77
N PRO A 34 4.12 5.24 1.47
CA PRO A 34 3.00 5.49 0.57
C PRO A 34 3.36 5.01 -0.84
N ALA A 35 2.40 4.34 -1.48
CA ALA A 35 2.55 3.79 -2.81
C ALA A 35 1.27 4.00 -3.64
N ASN A 36 1.39 4.14 -4.96
CA ASN A 36 0.23 4.16 -5.84
C ASN A 36 -0.46 2.79 -5.84
N ARG A 37 0.36 1.73 -5.81
CA ARG A 37 -0.08 0.35 -5.61
C ARG A 37 0.70 -0.25 -4.46
N LEU A 38 -0.02 -0.79 -3.48
CA LEU A 38 0.55 -1.47 -2.33
C LEU A 38 -0.08 -2.86 -2.27
N TRP A 39 0.73 -3.90 -2.38
CA TRP A 39 0.29 -5.27 -2.09
C TRP A 39 0.95 -5.75 -0.80
N LEU A 40 0.16 -6.40 0.04
CA LEU A 40 0.60 -6.99 1.30
C LEU A 40 0.17 -8.45 1.36
N ALA A 41 1.10 -9.34 1.68
CA ALA A 41 0.79 -10.74 1.93
C ALA A 41 -0.12 -10.86 3.15
N ALA A 42 -1.02 -11.87 3.18
CA ALA A 42 -1.92 -12.05 4.32
C ALA A 42 -1.18 -12.30 5.64
N GLU A 43 0.06 -12.81 5.59
CA GLU A 43 0.89 -12.99 6.79
C GLU A 43 1.36 -11.68 7.44
N VAL A 44 1.42 -10.58 6.69
CA VAL A 44 1.74 -9.24 7.24
C VAL A 44 0.56 -8.68 8.03
N GLY A 45 -0.66 -9.08 7.67
CA GLY A 45 -1.90 -8.72 8.35
C GLY A 45 -3.10 -8.88 7.42
N ALA A 46 -4.27 -9.12 8.02
CA ALA A 46 -5.53 -8.99 7.30
C ALA A 46 -5.75 -7.49 7.02
N ALA A 47 -5.76 -7.12 5.75
CA ALA A 47 -6.05 -5.77 5.33
C ALA A 47 -7.12 -5.81 4.24
N ASP A 48 -8.29 -5.25 4.55
CA ASP A 48 -9.47 -5.24 3.68
C ASP A 48 -10.23 -3.91 3.71
N GLU A 49 -9.84 -2.99 4.60
CA GLU A 49 -10.37 -1.64 4.65
C GLU A 49 -9.50 -0.68 3.82
N ALA A 50 -10.10 0.31 3.18
CA ALA A 50 -9.35 1.33 2.46
C ALA A 50 -10.01 2.70 2.56
N ALA A 51 -9.21 3.74 2.37
CA ALA A 51 -9.69 5.10 2.22
C ALA A 51 -10.60 5.24 0.98
N GLU A 52 -11.47 6.24 0.98
CA GLU A 52 -12.42 6.43 -0.12
C GLU A 52 -11.71 6.59 -1.47
N GLY A 53 -12.13 5.82 -2.47
CA GLY A 53 -11.58 5.85 -3.83
C GLY A 53 -10.32 4.99 -4.03
N VAL A 54 -9.73 4.44 -2.97
CA VAL A 54 -8.71 3.39 -3.09
C VAL A 54 -9.40 2.07 -3.38
N ALA A 55 -9.06 1.45 -4.52
CA ALA A 55 -9.55 0.13 -4.87
C ALA A 55 -8.85 -0.95 -4.04
N VAL A 56 -9.62 -1.97 -3.64
CA VAL A 56 -9.15 -3.14 -2.89
C VAL A 56 -9.44 -4.38 -3.71
N SER A 57 -8.43 -5.21 -3.94
CA SER A 57 -8.59 -6.48 -4.67
C SER A 57 -7.70 -7.57 -4.07
N ARG A 58 -8.21 -8.80 -4.00
CA ARG A 58 -7.38 -9.96 -3.66
C ARG A 58 -6.46 -10.32 -4.83
N LEU A 59 -5.20 -10.61 -4.51
CA LEU A 59 -4.19 -11.01 -5.48
C LEU A 59 -3.25 -12.03 -4.82
N GLY A 60 -3.24 -13.26 -5.33
CA GLY A 60 -2.57 -14.36 -4.66
C GLY A 60 -3.14 -14.59 -3.26
N ASP A 61 -2.27 -14.74 -2.27
CA ASP A 61 -2.59 -14.85 -0.85
C ASP A 61 -2.76 -13.49 -0.15
N GLY A 62 -2.44 -12.38 -0.82
CA GLY A 62 -2.45 -11.03 -0.25
C GLY A 62 -3.63 -10.15 -0.67
N THR A 63 -3.52 -8.87 -0.30
CA THR A 63 -4.44 -7.80 -0.71
C THR A 63 -3.67 -6.71 -1.45
N LEU A 64 -4.19 -6.28 -2.60
CA LEU A 64 -3.71 -5.15 -3.38
C LEU A 64 -4.60 -3.92 -3.13
N PHE A 65 -3.98 -2.85 -2.66
CA PHE A 65 -4.53 -1.50 -2.55
C PHE A 65 -4.08 -0.65 -3.74
N SER A 66 -5.01 0.13 -4.25
CA SER A 66 -4.91 0.71 -5.58
C SER A 66 -5.47 2.12 -5.63
N ALA A 67 -4.60 3.13 -5.55
CA ALA A 67 -5.00 4.53 -5.76
C ALA A 67 -5.26 4.83 -7.25
N PRO A 68 -6.24 5.65 -7.63
CA PRO A 68 -6.45 6.07 -9.02
C PRO A 68 -5.20 6.75 -9.62
N ASP A 69 -4.96 6.53 -10.92
CA ASP A 69 -3.77 7.04 -11.59
C ASP A 69 -3.83 8.56 -11.85
N ASP A 70 -5.02 9.16 -11.79
CA ASP A 70 -5.23 10.62 -11.91
C ASP A 70 -4.97 11.39 -10.61
N TRP A 71 -4.76 10.69 -9.48
CA TRP A 71 -4.51 11.33 -8.21
C TRP A 71 -3.12 11.95 -8.14
N ASP A 72 -3.05 13.13 -7.53
CA ASP A 72 -1.80 13.77 -7.19
C ASP A 72 -1.11 13.07 -6.01
N ALA A 73 0.19 13.31 -5.88
CA ALA A 73 1.02 12.66 -4.88
C ALA A 73 0.53 12.89 -3.44
N GLN A 74 0.02 14.08 -3.11
CA GLN A 74 -0.43 14.38 -1.75
C GLN A 74 -1.66 13.55 -1.40
N ARG A 75 -2.65 13.51 -2.30
CA ARG A 75 -3.86 12.71 -2.12
C ARG A 75 -3.55 11.20 -1.96
N VAL A 76 -2.60 10.67 -2.73
CA VAL A 76 -2.15 9.28 -2.58
C VAL A 76 -1.52 9.04 -1.20
N VAL A 77 -0.67 9.95 -0.72
CA VAL A 77 -0.06 9.82 0.62
C VAL A 77 -1.12 9.81 1.71
N ASP A 78 -2.06 10.75 1.67
CA ASP A 78 -3.10 10.90 2.70
C ASP A 78 -4.02 9.67 2.71
N ALA A 79 -4.48 9.22 1.55
CA ALA A 79 -5.33 8.05 1.43
C ALA A 79 -4.64 6.75 1.85
N MET A 80 -3.35 6.59 1.55
CA MET A 80 -2.59 5.42 1.99
C MET A 80 -2.26 5.48 3.49
N ALA A 81 -2.10 6.66 4.08
CA ALA A 81 -1.99 6.82 5.52
C ALA A 81 -3.28 6.42 6.23
N GLU A 82 -4.42 6.91 5.76
CA GLU A 82 -5.73 6.51 6.29
C GLU A 82 -6.00 5.00 6.11
N THR A 83 -5.64 4.45 4.95
CA THR A 83 -5.73 3.00 4.71
C THR A 83 -4.90 2.21 5.71
N ARG A 84 -3.67 2.65 6.01
CA ARG A 84 -2.84 1.98 7.03
C ARG A 84 -3.45 2.05 8.42
N GLU A 85 -3.94 3.23 8.82
CA GLU A 85 -4.54 3.45 10.13
C GLU A 85 -5.75 2.53 10.34
N ARG A 86 -6.64 2.44 9.33
CA ARG A 86 -7.83 1.58 9.37
C ARG A 86 -7.49 0.09 9.54
N ASN A 87 -6.36 -0.36 8.98
CA ASN A 87 -5.93 -1.75 9.08
C ASN A 87 -4.88 -1.99 10.18
N GLY A 88 -4.58 -1.01 11.03
CA GLY A 88 -3.56 -1.13 12.09
C GLY A 88 -2.14 -1.35 11.58
N LEU A 89 -1.84 -0.99 10.32
CA LEU A 89 -0.58 -1.29 9.65
C LEU A 89 0.56 -0.32 10.01
N ASP A 90 0.28 0.73 10.80
CA ASP A 90 1.32 1.62 11.33
C ASP A 90 2.20 0.95 12.40
N VAL A 91 1.73 -0.17 12.98
CA VAL A 91 2.45 -0.94 14.00
C VAL A 91 2.58 -2.39 13.55
N LEU A 92 3.64 -2.72 12.81
CA LEU A 92 3.95 -4.12 12.49
C LEU A 92 4.50 -4.86 13.74
N PRO A 93 3.97 -6.05 14.07
CA PRO A 93 4.47 -6.86 15.19
C PRO A 93 5.97 -7.18 15.00
N HIS A 94 6.72 -7.15 16.10
CA HIS A 94 8.18 -7.34 16.13
C HIS A 94 8.55 -8.82 16.20
#